data_AF-A0A964VJB8-F1
#
_entry.id   AF-A0A964VJB8-F1
#
_cell.length_a   1.000
_cell.length_b   1.000
_cell.length_c   1.000
_cell.angle_alpha   90.00
_cell.angle_beta   90.00
_cell.angle_gamma   90.00
#
_symmetry.space_group_name_H-M   'P 1'
#
loop_
_entity.id
_entity.type
_entity.pdbx_description
1 polymer ?
#
loop_
_entity_poly.entity_id
_entity_poly.type
_entity_poly.pdbx_seq_one_letter_code
_entity_poly.pdbx_strand_id
1 'polypeptide(L)'
;MRRTAVLLGVSLALTGVAYATVEENLVQLQKFSDGFALVASTATPGVVAIESRQNVNAEEQSQNPFEDFFQYRHPSGPPQPREGQGSGVIVNYKGKYYILTNYHVVRGADELEVKLEDGRDFAAEVVGTDSLSDVAVLKVDAQSLPAVIMGNSDRLRVGEWVLAIGNPFGFEHSVTTGIVSASGRRRFGEEYGSFIQTDAAINPGNSGGALVNLRGELVGINTAIVSRSGGYQGIGFAIPVNLVKNVMEQLIEHGEVRRGLLGVKIKDLDRVTAEALGLDKTQGVLIYGVRPGGAADKAGVKQGDVVLEVDGKLVRNTVELKSQIGETSPGTRVDLLVVRGEEQRHFEVVLDQLTAEALARGNTPTADEEGGHADRLGLRVRALTPQIAEHLGYEGQSGVVVTGVQPNSPAARRGLQRGDLIQEVNRRPVGNTDEYERALAAAAKRSKSVLFGVRRGDTTNLVAVPFPNE
;
A
#
# COMPACT_ATOMS: atom_id res chain seq x y z
N MET A 1 71.07 -11.54 -47.65
CA MET A 1 69.59 -11.63 -47.74
C MET A 1 69.10 -12.70 -46.76
N ARG A 2 68.52 -12.34 -45.61
CA ARG A 2 67.82 -13.26 -44.69
C ARG A 2 66.96 -12.45 -43.72
N ARG A 3 65.65 -12.32 -43.98
CA ARG A 3 64.63 -11.96 -42.99
C ARG A 3 63.24 -12.34 -43.54
N THR A 4 62.68 -13.45 -43.09
CA THR A 4 61.22 -13.66 -42.95
C THR A 4 60.95 -15.06 -42.40
N ALA A 5 60.55 -15.16 -41.13
CA ALA A 5 59.77 -16.29 -40.56
C ALA A 5 59.56 -16.11 -39.04
N VAL A 6 58.90 -15.04 -38.58
CA VAL A 6 58.28 -15.01 -37.24
C VAL A 6 57.09 -14.04 -37.30
N LEU A 7 55.90 -14.51 -37.70
CA LEU A 7 54.66 -13.75 -37.49
C LEU A 7 53.34 -14.55 -37.59
N LEU A 8 53.37 -15.88 -37.76
CA LEU A 8 52.11 -16.68 -37.86
C LEU A 8 51.65 -17.33 -36.54
N GLY A 9 52.49 -17.41 -35.50
CA GLY A 9 52.17 -18.14 -34.26
C GLY A 9 51.36 -17.35 -33.22
N VAL A 10 51.39 -16.01 -33.28
CA VAL A 10 50.75 -15.15 -32.26
C VAL A 10 49.26 -14.92 -32.56
N SER A 11 48.85 -14.99 -33.83
CA SER A 11 47.45 -14.77 -34.22
C SER A 11 46.52 -15.94 -33.88
N LEU A 12 46.99 -17.20 -33.87
CA LEU A 12 46.15 -18.36 -33.53
C LEU A 12 45.99 -18.58 -32.01
N ALA A 13 46.98 -18.20 -31.20
CA ALA A 13 46.90 -18.32 -29.75
C ALA A 13 45.96 -17.27 -29.14
N LEU A 14 45.96 -16.04 -29.68
CA LEU A 14 45.03 -14.98 -29.26
C LEU A 14 43.58 -15.27 -29.68
N THR A 15 43.36 -15.86 -30.86
CA THR A 15 42.01 -16.30 -31.25
C THR A 15 41.53 -17.49 -30.41
N GLY A 16 42.37 -18.50 -30.15
CA GLY A 16 42.01 -19.66 -29.34
C GLY A 16 41.61 -19.31 -27.89
N VAL A 17 42.34 -18.38 -27.24
CA VAL A 17 41.99 -17.89 -25.89
C VAL A 17 40.73 -17.02 -25.91
N ALA A 18 40.53 -16.21 -26.96
CA ALA A 18 39.31 -15.43 -27.14
C ALA A 18 38.08 -16.32 -27.41
N TYR A 19 38.22 -17.41 -28.16
CA TYR A 19 37.12 -18.35 -28.41
C TYR A 19 36.74 -19.16 -27.16
N ALA A 20 37.73 -19.66 -26.41
CA ALA A 20 37.48 -20.40 -25.17
C ALA A 20 36.79 -19.53 -24.10
N THR A 21 37.18 -18.25 -23.97
CA THR A 21 36.53 -17.30 -23.05
C THR A 21 35.11 -16.92 -23.49
N VAL A 22 34.84 -16.84 -24.80
CA VAL A 22 33.48 -16.64 -25.32
C VAL A 22 32.58 -17.84 -25.03
N GLU A 23 33.09 -19.06 -25.21
CA GLU A 23 32.34 -20.30 -24.96
C GLU A 23 32.02 -20.48 -23.46
N GLU A 24 32.98 -20.21 -22.57
CA GLU A 24 32.76 -20.22 -21.12
C GLU A 24 31.71 -19.18 -20.68
N ASN A 25 31.74 -17.98 -21.25
CA ASN A 25 30.75 -16.93 -20.97
C ASN A 25 29.34 -17.33 -21.45
N LEU A 26 29.23 -17.95 -22.63
CA LEU A 26 27.94 -18.46 -23.14
C LEU A 26 27.37 -19.56 -22.24
N VAL A 27 28.22 -20.47 -21.74
CA VAL A 27 27.80 -21.50 -20.78
C VAL A 27 27.29 -20.89 -19.47
N GLN A 28 27.93 -19.82 -18.97
CA GLN A 28 27.48 -19.13 -17.76
C GLN A 28 26.14 -18.41 -17.97
N LEU A 29 25.95 -17.74 -19.11
CA LEU A 29 24.68 -17.08 -19.45
C LEU A 29 23.55 -18.10 -19.62
N GLN A 30 23.82 -19.25 -20.25
CA GLN A 30 22.85 -20.33 -20.35
C GLN A 30 22.46 -20.87 -18.97
N LYS A 31 23.45 -21.17 -18.11
CA LYS A 31 23.19 -21.62 -16.73
C LYS A 31 22.36 -20.61 -15.93
N PHE A 32 22.59 -19.32 -16.14
CA PHE A 32 21.78 -18.27 -15.52
C PHE A 32 20.32 -18.36 -16.01
N SER A 33 20.09 -18.42 -17.32
CA SER A 33 18.74 -18.60 -17.89
C SER A 33 18.06 -19.88 -17.42
N ASP A 34 18.78 -21.00 -17.38
CA ASP A 34 18.28 -22.30 -16.92
C ASP A 34 17.85 -22.24 -15.46
N GLY A 35 18.54 -21.45 -14.62
CA GLY A 35 18.17 -21.22 -13.24
C GLY A 35 16.77 -20.59 -13.10
N PHE A 36 16.48 -19.54 -13.87
CA PHE A 36 15.13 -18.92 -13.86
C PHE A 36 14.07 -19.88 -14.40
N ALA A 37 14.36 -20.60 -15.49
CA ALA A 37 13.45 -21.58 -16.06
C ALA A 37 13.14 -22.73 -15.09
N LEU A 38 14.12 -23.16 -14.29
CA LEU A 38 13.94 -24.18 -13.26
C LEU A 38 13.04 -23.67 -12.12
N VAL A 39 13.25 -22.44 -11.65
CA VAL A 39 12.41 -21.82 -10.61
C VAL A 39 10.98 -21.69 -11.10
N ALA A 40 10.78 -21.20 -12.34
CA ALA A 40 9.48 -21.10 -12.96
C ALA A 40 8.80 -22.48 -13.06
N SER A 41 9.45 -23.47 -13.68
CA SER A 41 8.85 -24.81 -13.86
C SER A 41 8.52 -25.53 -12.55
N THR A 42 9.20 -25.19 -11.44
CA THR A 42 8.90 -25.73 -10.11
C THR A 42 7.69 -25.04 -9.46
N ALA A 43 7.54 -23.72 -9.64
CA ALA A 43 6.53 -22.92 -8.94
C ALA A 43 5.20 -22.80 -9.73
N THR A 44 5.27 -22.72 -11.06
CA THR A 44 4.14 -22.55 -11.97
C THR A 44 3.00 -23.55 -11.75
N PRO A 45 3.25 -24.87 -11.55
CA PRO A 45 2.17 -25.83 -11.32
C PRO A 45 1.31 -25.51 -10.10
N GLY A 46 1.89 -24.85 -9.09
CA GLY A 46 1.18 -24.42 -7.88
C GLY A 46 0.51 -23.06 -7.97
N VAL A 47 0.54 -22.41 -9.13
CA VAL A 47 -0.19 -21.17 -9.41
C VAL A 47 -1.39 -21.49 -10.29
N VAL A 48 -2.58 -21.12 -9.85
CA VAL A 48 -3.86 -21.46 -10.48
C VAL A 48 -4.54 -20.22 -11.03
N ALA A 49 -5.42 -20.40 -12.01
CA ALA A 49 -6.37 -19.36 -12.39
C ALA A 49 -7.60 -19.43 -11.48
N ILE A 50 -8.15 -18.28 -11.16
CA ILE A 50 -9.40 -18.14 -10.42
C ILE A 50 -10.37 -17.36 -11.29
N GLU A 51 -11.51 -17.97 -11.57
CA GLU A 51 -12.64 -17.32 -12.23
C GLU A 51 -13.74 -17.09 -11.20
N SER A 52 -14.20 -15.85 -11.10
CA SER A 52 -15.30 -15.46 -10.23
C SER A 52 -16.50 -15.07 -11.07
N ARG A 53 -17.67 -15.68 -10.82
CA ARG A 53 -18.92 -15.28 -11.48
C ARG A 53 -19.83 -14.58 -10.49
N GLN A 54 -20.40 -13.46 -10.91
CA GLN A 54 -21.41 -12.72 -10.17
C GLN A 54 -22.69 -12.58 -11.02
N ASN A 55 -23.80 -13.03 -10.45
CA ASN A 55 -25.13 -12.92 -11.02
C ASN A 55 -25.67 -11.52 -10.76
N VAL A 56 -25.61 -10.66 -11.78
CA VAL A 56 -26.12 -9.29 -11.68
C VAL A 56 -27.63 -9.27 -11.90
N ASN A 57 -28.39 -8.84 -10.90
CA ASN A 57 -29.78 -8.44 -11.11
C ASN A 57 -29.83 -7.11 -11.89
N ALA A 58 -30.77 -6.99 -12.82
CA ALA A 58 -30.85 -5.91 -13.82
C ALA A 58 -30.96 -4.46 -13.27
N GLU A 59 -31.10 -4.27 -11.95
CA GLU A 59 -31.24 -2.96 -11.30
C GLU A 59 -29.94 -2.42 -10.68
N GLU A 60 -28.88 -3.23 -10.53
CA GLU A 60 -27.60 -2.80 -9.95
C GLU A 60 -26.46 -2.78 -10.99
N GLN A 61 -26.47 -1.78 -11.86
CA GLN A 61 -25.30 -1.42 -12.68
C GLN A 61 -24.21 -0.76 -11.81
N SER A 62 -23.53 -1.54 -10.96
CA SER A 62 -22.27 -1.15 -10.32
C SER A 62 -21.08 -1.92 -10.91
N GLN A 63 -20.27 -1.24 -11.72
CA GLN A 63 -18.82 -1.44 -11.97
C GLN A 63 -18.16 -2.81 -11.70
N ASN A 64 -17.44 -3.35 -12.69
CA ASN A 64 -16.60 -4.56 -12.52
C ASN A 64 -15.44 -4.26 -11.55
N PRO A 65 -15.34 -4.95 -10.39
CA PRO A 65 -14.32 -4.68 -9.37
C PRO A 65 -12.89 -4.81 -9.87
N PHE A 66 -12.65 -5.72 -10.84
CA PHE A 66 -11.34 -5.96 -11.42
C PHE A 66 -10.95 -4.88 -12.43
N GLU A 67 -11.89 -4.46 -13.28
CA GLU A 67 -11.67 -3.37 -14.23
C GLU A 67 -11.54 -2.00 -13.54
N ASP A 68 -12.30 -1.76 -12.47
CA ASP A 68 -12.15 -0.57 -11.63
C ASP A 68 -10.78 -0.51 -10.95
N PHE A 69 -10.29 -1.66 -10.48
CA PHE A 69 -8.98 -1.77 -9.86
C PHE A 69 -7.85 -1.42 -10.84
N PHE A 70 -7.97 -1.80 -12.12
CA PHE A 70 -6.97 -1.53 -13.16
C PHE A 70 -7.30 -0.36 -14.11
N GLN A 71 -8.43 0.33 -13.91
CA GLN A 71 -8.92 1.46 -14.71
C GLN A 71 -9.12 1.16 -16.21
N TYR A 72 -9.45 -0.08 -16.58
CA TYR A 72 -9.84 -0.41 -17.96
C TYR A 72 -11.32 -0.08 -18.17
N ARG A 73 -11.65 0.79 -19.12
CA ARG A 73 -13.05 1.18 -19.41
C ARG A 73 -13.42 0.77 -20.82
N HIS A 74 -14.31 -0.22 -20.94
CA HIS A 74 -14.97 -0.56 -22.21
C HIS A 74 -16.41 0.01 -22.27
N PRO A 75 -16.94 0.34 -23.47
CA PRO A 75 -18.29 0.87 -23.62
C PRO A 75 -19.35 -0.21 -23.33
N SER A 76 -20.41 0.21 -22.61
CA SER A 76 -21.46 -0.63 -22.03
C SER A 76 -22.26 -1.44 -23.07
N GLY A 77 -22.33 -2.76 -22.87
CA GLY A 77 -23.24 -3.70 -23.55
C GLY A 77 -24.38 -4.18 -22.65
N PRO A 78 -25.28 -5.07 -23.14
CA PRO A 78 -26.39 -5.62 -22.35
C PRO A 78 -25.90 -6.42 -21.12
N PRO A 79 -26.73 -6.61 -20.07
CA PRO A 79 -26.34 -7.28 -18.84
C PRO A 79 -25.93 -8.73 -19.14
N GLN A 80 -24.63 -8.99 -18.98
CA GLN A 80 -24.02 -10.31 -18.98
C GLN A 80 -23.65 -10.65 -17.53
N PRO A 81 -23.59 -11.94 -17.14
CA PRO A 81 -22.93 -12.37 -15.92
C PRO A 81 -21.57 -11.69 -15.82
N ARG A 82 -21.23 -11.13 -14.65
CA ARG A 82 -19.92 -10.49 -14.48
C ARG A 82 -18.91 -11.58 -14.18
N GLU A 83 -17.91 -11.69 -15.03
CA GLU A 83 -16.78 -12.58 -14.84
C GLU A 83 -15.57 -11.74 -14.40
N GLY A 84 -15.03 -12.08 -13.25
CA GLY A 84 -13.74 -11.61 -12.76
C GLY A 84 -12.71 -12.72 -12.92
N GLN A 85 -11.45 -12.33 -13.13
CA GLN A 85 -10.36 -13.28 -13.28
C GLN A 85 -9.16 -12.86 -12.45
N GLY A 86 -8.54 -13.82 -11.79
CA GLY A 86 -7.30 -13.62 -11.06
C GLY A 86 -6.47 -14.90 -11.03
N SER A 87 -5.44 -14.87 -10.21
CA SER A 87 -4.58 -16.00 -9.91
C SER A 87 -4.73 -16.42 -8.44
N GLY A 88 -4.29 -17.62 -8.13
CA GLY A 88 -4.13 -18.10 -6.75
C GLY A 88 -2.87 -18.93 -6.61
N VAL A 89 -2.44 -19.17 -5.37
CA VAL A 89 -1.28 -20.01 -5.06
C VAL A 89 -1.71 -21.15 -4.15
N ILE A 90 -1.53 -22.38 -4.62
CA ILE A 90 -1.74 -23.58 -3.83
C ILE A 90 -0.63 -23.70 -2.79
N VAL A 91 -1.01 -23.82 -1.52
CA VAL A 91 -0.10 -24.07 -0.40
C VAL A 91 -0.57 -25.26 0.41
N ASN A 92 0.39 -25.93 1.07
CA ASN A 92 0.07 -26.95 2.07
C ASN A 92 0.21 -26.35 3.47
N TYR A 93 -0.82 -26.52 4.29
CA TYR A 93 -0.81 -26.13 5.69
C TYR A 93 -1.42 -27.25 6.54
N LYS A 94 -0.63 -27.76 7.51
CA LYS A 94 -1.01 -28.87 8.40
C LYS A 94 -1.58 -30.10 7.65
N GLY A 95 -1.00 -30.42 6.48
CA GLY A 95 -1.39 -31.59 5.68
C GLY A 95 -2.63 -31.40 4.80
N LYS A 96 -3.19 -30.19 4.75
CA LYS A 96 -4.32 -29.82 3.86
C LYS A 96 -3.87 -28.79 2.84
N TYR A 97 -4.52 -28.79 1.69
CA TYR A 97 -4.28 -27.80 0.64
C TYR A 97 -5.26 -26.64 0.73
N TYR A 98 -4.72 -25.44 0.56
CA TYR A 98 -5.47 -24.19 0.47
C TYR A 98 -4.96 -23.39 -0.71
N ILE A 99 -5.78 -22.49 -1.22
CA ILE A 99 -5.39 -21.56 -2.28
C ILE A 99 -5.42 -20.15 -1.70
N LEU A 100 -4.29 -19.48 -1.76
CA LEU A 100 -4.13 -18.09 -1.36
C LEU A 100 -4.39 -17.20 -2.58
N THR A 101 -5.21 -16.16 -2.42
CA THR A 101 -5.43 -15.14 -3.45
C THR A 101 -5.73 -13.80 -2.79
N ASN A 102 -6.03 -12.77 -3.57
CA ASN A 102 -6.45 -11.49 -3.04
C ASN A 102 -7.94 -11.46 -2.69
N TYR A 103 -8.30 -10.66 -1.68
CA TYR A 103 -9.69 -10.43 -1.33
C TYR A 103 -10.47 -9.82 -2.50
N HIS A 104 -9.89 -8.85 -3.21
CA HIS A 104 -10.57 -8.22 -4.34
C HIS A 104 -10.85 -9.17 -5.51
N VAL A 105 -10.11 -10.29 -5.65
CA VAL A 105 -10.36 -11.31 -6.68
C VAL A 105 -11.64 -12.08 -6.41
N VAL A 106 -12.00 -12.29 -5.14
CA VAL A 106 -13.13 -13.12 -4.73
C VAL A 106 -14.33 -12.32 -4.23
N ARG A 107 -14.17 -10.99 -4.10
CA ARG A 107 -15.17 -10.11 -3.50
C ARG A 107 -16.45 -10.08 -4.35
N GLY A 108 -17.57 -10.46 -3.74
CA GLY A 108 -18.89 -10.40 -4.36
C GLY A 108 -19.14 -11.48 -5.40
N ALA A 109 -18.27 -12.49 -5.49
CA ALA A 109 -18.47 -13.66 -6.32
C ALA A 109 -19.56 -14.57 -5.72
N ASP A 110 -20.50 -15.01 -6.55
CA ASP A 110 -21.48 -16.04 -6.19
C ASP A 110 -20.89 -17.44 -6.40
N GLU A 111 -20.08 -17.60 -7.44
CA GLU A 111 -19.38 -18.83 -7.79
C GLU A 111 -17.90 -18.56 -8.00
N LEU A 112 -17.05 -19.47 -7.52
CA LEU A 112 -15.61 -19.45 -7.74
C LEU A 112 -15.18 -20.78 -8.37
N GLU A 113 -14.44 -20.69 -9.46
CA GLU A 113 -13.86 -21.81 -10.17
C GLU A 113 -12.34 -21.66 -10.20
N VAL A 114 -11.63 -22.73 -9.84
CA VAL A 114 -10.17 -22.81 -9.82
C VAL A 114 -9.72 -23.73 -10.94
N LYS A 115 -8.83 -23.24 -11.81
CA LYS A 115 -8.29 -24.00 -12.94
C LYS A 115 -6.79 -24.22 -12.80
N LEU A 116 -6.37 -25.47 -12.87
CA LEU A 116 -4.98 -25.89 -12.79
C LEU A 116 -4.34 -26.02 -14.18
N GLU A 117 -3.00 -25.92 -14.22
CA GLU A 117 -2.21 -26.14 -15.45
C GLU A 117 -2.44 -27.52 -16.08
N ASP A 118 -2.74 -28.53 -15.25
CA ASP A 118 -2.99 -29.90 -15.70
C ASP A 118 -4.40 -30.11 -16.30
N GLY A 119 -5.17 -29.04 -16.46
CA GLY A 119 -6.49 -29.03 -17.08
C GLY A 119 -7.62 -29.46 -16.13
N ARG A 120 -7.35 -29.59 -14.83
CA ARG A 120 -8.39 -29.85 -13.81
C ARG A 120 -9.04 -28.55 -13.36
N ASP A 121 -10.37 -28.58 -13.35
CA ASP A 121 -11.22 -27.48 -12.86
C ASP A 121 -11.95 -27.91 -11.59
N PHE A 122 -12.03 -27.01 -10.61
CA PHE A 122 -12.66 -27.26 -9.33
C PHE A 122 -13.55 -26.09 -8.90
N ALA A 123 -14.74 -26.39 -8.40
CA ALA A 123 -15.48 -25.42 -7.60
C ALA A 123 -14.69 -25.12 -6.32
N ALA A 124 -14.54 -23.84 -6.00
CA ALA A 124 -13.80 -23.36 -4.83
C ALA A 124 -14.73 -22.78 -3.78
N GLU A 125 -14.49 -23.15 -2.52
CA GLU A 125 -15.16 -22.58 -1.37
C GLU A 125 -14.27 -21.54 -0.70
N VAL A 126 -14.86 -20.42 -0.28
CA VAL A 126 -14.17 -19.43 0.54
C VAL A 126 -14.06 -19.96 1.98
N VAL A 127 -12.85 -20.23 2.44
CA VAL A 127 -12.57 -20.56 3.85
C VAL A 127 -12.71 -19.30 4.70
N GLY A 128 -12.21 -18.17 4.18
CA GLY A 128 -12.34 -16.87 4.81
C GLY A 128 -11.64 -15.78 4.01
N THR A 129 -11.93 -14.53 4.38
CA THR A 129 -11.36 -13.35 3.72
C THR A 129 -10.99 -12.28 4.73
N ASP A 130 -9.98 -11.49 4.41
CA ASP A 130 -9.62 -10.31 5.15
C ASP A 130 -9.40 -9.12 4.23
N SER A 131 -10.33 -8.17 4.29
CA SER A 131 -10.35 -7.00 3.41
C SER A 131 -9.26 -5.97 3.74
N LEU A 132 -8.75 -5.95 4.99
CA LEU A 132 -7.73 -4.99 5.42
C LEU A 132 -6.33 -5.35 4.91
N SER A 133 -6.02 -6.64 4.71
CA SER A 133 -4.76 -7.09 4.11
C SER A 133 -4.89 -7.48 2.63
N ASP A 134 -6.10 -7.44 2.08
CA ASP A 134 -6.43 -7.89 0.73
C ASP A 134 -6.07 -9.37 0.49
N VAL A 135 -6.35 -10.25 1.46
CA VAL A 135 -6.07 -11.69 1.40
C VAL A 135 -7.36 -12.50 1.49
N ALA A 136 -7.46 -13.56 0.69
CA ALA A 136 -8.49 -14.57 0.77
C ALA A 136 -7.88 -15.98 0.78
N VAL A 137 -8.53 -16.89 1.51
CA VAL A 137 -8.18 -18.30 1.57
C VAL A 137 -9.33 -19.10 0.99
N LEU A 138 -9.03 -19.88 -0.05
CA LEU A 138 -9.98 -20.79 -0.70
C LEU A 138 -9.59 -22.24 -0.44
N LYS A 139 -10.56 -23.13 -0.65
CA LYS A 139 -10.37 -24.56 -0.63
C LYS A 139 -11.10 -25.20 -1.81
N VAL A 140 -10.51 -26.24 -2.38
CA VAL A 140 -11.12 -27.10 -3.40
C VAL A 140 -11.18 -28.54 -2.90
N ASP A 141 -12.13 -29.32 -3.39
CA ASP A 141 -12.21 -30.75 -3.09
C ASP A 141 -11.31 -31.55 -4.04
N ALA A 142 -10.02 -31.58 -3.73
CA ALA A 142 -9.02 -32.28 -4.52
C ALA A 142 -7.94 -32.90 -3.63
N GLN A 143 -7.44 -34.06 -4.06
CA GLN A 143 -6.27 -34.70 -3.47
C GLN A 143 -5.03 -34.44 -4.34
N SER A 144 -3.86 -34.41 -3.70
CA SER A 144 -2.56 -34.26 -4.37
C SER A 144 -2.47 -33.03 -5.29
N LEU A 145 -2.43 -31.85 -4.68
CA LEU A 145 -2.22 -30.60 -5.40
C LEU A 145 -0.73 -30.20 -5.40
N PRO A 146 -0.22 -29.61 -6.50
CA PRO A 146 1.14 -29.06 -6.55
C PRO A 146 1.24 -27.82 -5.67
N ALA A 147 1.75 -27.95 -4.45
CA ALA A 147 1.86 -26.82 -3.52
C ALA A 147 3.20 -26.10 -3.64
N VAL A 148 3.16 -24.76 -3.62
CA VAL A 148 4.35 -23.93 -3.50
C VAL A 148 4.82 -23.89 -2.06
N ILE A 149 6.13 -24.01 -1.84
CA ILE A 149 6.74 -23.93 -0.51
C ILE A 149 6.71 -22.47 -0.04
N MET A 150 6.14 -22.20 1.12
CA MET A 150 6.10 -20.84 1.66
C MET A 150 7.40 -20.47 2.38
N GLY A 151 8.11 -19.46 1.86
CA GLY A 151 9.37 -18.94 2.39
C GLY A 151 9.23 -17.99 3.57
N ASN A 152 10.16 -17.03 3.69
CA ASN A 152 10.15 -16.01 4.74
C ASN A 152 10.44 -14.63 4.13
N SER A 153 9.43 -13.75 4.13
CA SER A 153 9.55 -12.40 3.55
C SER A 153 10.47 -11.48 4.35
N ASP A 154 10.65 -11.70 5.66
CA ASP A 154 11.51 -10.87 6.51
C ASP A 154 13.00 -11.02 6.17
N ARG A 155 13.36 -12.07 5.42
CA ARG A 155 14.73 -12.34 4.96
C ARG A 155 15.03 -11.76 3.57
N LEU A 156 14.03 -11.22 2.88
CA LEU A 156 14.22 -10.61 1.57
C LEU A 156 15.12 -9.39 1.67
N ARG A 157 16.03 -9.25 0.71
CA ARG A 157 16.86 -8.06 0.57
C ARG A 157 16.49 -7.26 -0.66
N VAL A 158 16.57 -5.94 -0.56
CA VAL A 158 16.52 -5.06 -1.73
C VAL A 158 17.62 -5.47 -2.71
N GLY A 159 17.27 -5.62 -3.99
CA GLY A 159 18.15 -6.14 -5.04
C GLY A 159 18.14 -7.66 -5.21
N GLU A 160 17.43 -8.41 -4.36
CA GLU A 160 17.26 -9.86 -4.55
C GLU A 160 16.32 -10.14 -5.72
N TRP A 161 16.71 -11.07 -6.60
CA TRP A 161 15.91 -11.50 -7.74
C TRP A 161 14.65 -12.25 -7.31
N VAL A 162 13.55 -11.94 -7.99
CA VAL A 162 12.24 -12.54 -7.77
C VAL A 162 11.54 -12.78 -9.11
N LEU A 163 10.68 -13.79 -9.14
CA LEU A 163 9.79 -14.06 -10.26
C LEU A 163 8.35 -13.82 -9.79
N ALA A 164 7.60 -13.05 -10.56
CA ALA A 164 6.16 -12.93 -10.41
C ALA A 164 5.49 -13.88 -11.40
N ILE A 165 4.62 -14.74 -10.87
CA ILE A 165 3.92 -15.79 -11.61
C ILE A 165 2.43 -15.57 -11.43
N GLY A 166 1.72 -15.55 -12.55
CA GLY A 166 0.25 -15.62 -12.58
C GLY A 166 -0.21 -16.61 -13.63
N ASN A 167 -1.48 -16.96 -13.60
CA ASN A 167 -2.17 -17.73 -14.63
C ASN A 167 -3.34 -16.92 -15.18
N PRO A 168 -3.07 -15.81 -15.90
CA PRO A 168 -4.13 -15.08 -16.58
C PRO A 168 -4.77 -16.03 -17.62
N PHE A 169 -6.09 -16.09 -17.68
CA PHE A 169 -6.84 -16.90 -18.65
C PHE A 169 -6.85 -18.41 -18.46
N GLY A 170 -6.12 -18.99 -17.49
CA GLY A 170 -6.20 -20.42 -17.17
C GLY A 170 -5.54 -21.37 -18.18
N PHE A 171 -4.98 -20.85 -19.28
CA PHE A 171 -4.36 -21.64 -20.34
C PHE A 171 -2.85 -21.40 -20.52
N GLU A 172 -2.32 -20.25 -20.08
CA GLU A 172 -0.89 -19.93 -20.17
C GLU A 172 -0.44 -19.09 -18.97
N HIS A 173 0.47 -19.64 -18.15
CA HIS A 173 1.07 -18.86 -17.08
C HIS A 173 1.94 -17.73 -17.62
N SER A 174 1.82 -16.58 -16.96
CA SER A 174 2.69 -15.45 -17.18
C SER A 174 3.76 -15.41 -16.10
N VAL A 175 5.01 -15.58 -16.51
CA VAL A 175 6.18 -15.44 -15.63
C VAL A 175 6.94 -14.18 -16.01
N THR A 176 7.12 -13.29 -15.04
CA THR A 176 7.95 -12.09 -15.20
C THR A 176 9.03 -12.08 -14.14
N THR A 177 10.19 -11.52 -14.46
CA THR A 177 11.32 -11.45 -13.54
C THR A 177 11.63 -10.00 -13.19
N GLY A 178 12.17 -9.80 -12.00
CA GLY A 178 12.64 -8.53 -11.50
C GLY A 178 13.42 -8.71 -10.20
N ILE A 179 13.56 -7.62 -9.46
CA ILE A 179 14.18 -7.59 -8.15
C ILE A 179 13.21 -7.05 -7.10
N VAL A 180 13.51 -7.29 -5.84
CA VAL A 180 12.92 -6.54 -4.74
C VAL A 180 13.45 -5.10 -4.79
N SER A 181 12.62 -4.15 -5.20
CA SER A 181 12.98 -2.74 -5.28
C SER A 181 12.92 -2.04 -3.91
N ALA A 182 12.02 -2.49 -3.03
CA ALA A 182 11.90 -2.03 -1.65
C ALA A 182 11.08 -3.02 -0.81
N SER A 183 11.26 -2.98 0.51
CA SER A 183 10.36 -3.60 1.50
C SER A 183 9.85 -2.50 2.45
N GLY A 184 8.75 -2.73 3.18
CA GLY A 184 8.29 -1.75 4.18
C GLY A 184 7.46 -0.58 3.63
N ARG A 185 7.02 -0.63 2.37
CA ARG A 185 6.37 0.52 1.71
C ARG A 185 4.87 0.56 1.98
N ARG A 186 4.34 1.76 2.21
CA ARG A 186 2.90 2.05 2.12
C ARG A 186 2.44 1.90 0.67
N ARG A 187 1.28 1.27 0.47
CA ARG A 187 0.48 1.50 -0.74
C ARG A 187 -0.29 2.81 -0.59
N PHE A 188 -0.47 3.55 -1.68
CA PHE A 188 -1.30 4.76 -1.65
C PHE A 188 -2.74 4.39 -1.27
N GLY A 189 -3.22 4.91 -0.13
CA GLY A 189 -4.63 4.83 0.27
C GLY A 189 -5.02 3.66 1.17
N GLU A 190 -4.17 2.65 1.38
CA GLU A 190 -4.48 1.53 2.28
C GLU A 190 -3.89 1.73 3.68
N GLU A 191 -4.71 1.52 4.71
CA GLU A 191 -4.35 1.78 6.11
C GLU A 191 -3.43 0.72 6.73
N TYR A 192 -3.38 -0.49 6.14
CA TYR A 192 -2.64 -1.65 6.65
C TYR A 192 -1.86 -2.32 5.52
N GLY A 193 -0.61 -2.72 5.82
CA GLY A 193 0.25 -3.46 4.89
C GLY A 193 1.60 -2.78 4.63
N SER A 194 2.66 -3.50 4.97
CA SER A 194 4.01 -3.25 4.50
C SER A 194 4.23 -4.09 3.24
N PHE A 195 4.12 -3.50 2.04
CA PHE A 195 4.23 -4.26 0.79
C PHE A 195 5.69 -4.51 0.38
N ILE A 196 5.91 -5.61 -0.34
CA ILE A 196 7.12 -5.85 -1.13
C ILE A 196 6.94 -5.10 -2.45
N GLN A 197 7.83 -4.15 -2.75
CA GLN A 197 7.89 -3.49 -4.04
C GLN A 197 8.84 -4.27 -4.96
N THR A 198 8.43 -4.49 -6.20
CA THR A 198 9.24 -5.14 -7.23
C THR A 198 9.10 -4.45 -8.58
N ASP A 199 10.12 -4.57 -9.42
CA ASP A 199 10.09 -4.22 -10.84
C ASP A 199 9.87 -5.45 -11.75
N ALA A 200 9.47 -6.58 -11.18
CA ALA A 200 8.81 -7.63 -11.95
C ALA A 200 7.48 -7.09 -12.47
N ALA A 201 7.17 -7.37 -13.75
CA ALA A 201 5.93 -6.89 -14.35
C ALA A 201 4.72 -7.60 -13.73
N ILE A 202 3.91 -6.83 -13.00
CA ILE A 202 2.60 -7.25 -12.48
C ILE A 202 1.54 -6.64 -13.39
N ASN A 203 0.75 -7.48 -14.06
CA ASN A 203 -0.31 -7.06 -14.97
C ASN A 203 -1.65 -7.63 -14.51
N PRO A 204 -2.79 -7.14 -15.03
CA PRO A 204 -4.08 -7.79 -14.84
C PRO A 204 -3.98 -9.29 -15.11
N GLY A 205 -4.42 -10.09 -14.14
CA GLY A 205 -4.43 -11.54 -14.17
C GLY A 205 -3.31 -12.19 -13.34
N ASN A 206 -2.26 -11.44 -12.97
CA ASN A 206 -1.27 -11.88 -11.99
C ASN A 206 -1.68 -11.62 -10.54
N SER A 207 -2.71 -10.79 -10.29
CA SER A 207 -3.25 -10.53 -8.94
C SER A 207 -3.71 -11.83 -8.28
N GLY A 208 -3.29 -12.03 -7.04
CA GLY A 208 -3.45 -13.27 -6.27
C GLY A 208 -2.40 -14.34 -6.59
N GLY A 209 -1.56 -14.13 -7.61
CA GLY A 209 -0.48 -15.04 -8.00
C GLY A 209 0.77 -14.94 -7.13
N ALA A 210 1.77 -15.76 -7.42
CA ALA A 210 2.96 -15.90 -6.60
C ALA A 210 4.04 -14.86 -6.92
N LEU A 211 4.67 -14.30 -5.89
CA LEU A 211 6.01 -13.75 -5.97
C LEU A 211 6.97 -14.75 -5.32
N VAL A 212 7.89 -15.33 -6.08
CA VAL A 212 8.86 -16.34 -5.60
C VAL A 212 10.30 -15.83 -5.68
N ASN A 213 11.14 -16.28 -4.76
CA ASN A 213 12.58 -16.04 -4.84
C ASN A 213 13.27 -17.10 -5.72
N LEU A 214 14.58 -16.97 -5.95
CA LEU A 214 15.36 -17.93 -6.76
C LEU A 214 15.47 -19.34 -6.18
N ARG A 215 14.93 -19.61 -4.97
CA ARG A 215 14.79 -20.96 -4.41
C ARG A 215 13.42 -21.58 -4.72
N GLY A 216 12.54 -20.88 -5.44
CA GLY A 216 11.17 -21.30 -5.69
C GLY A 216 10.25 -21.18 -4.46
N GLU A 217 10.70 -20.48 -3.41
CA GLU A 217 9.88 -20.26 -2.22
C GLU A 217 8.97 -19.05 -2.44
N LEU A 218 7.69 -19.17 -2.08
CA LEU A 218 6.75 -18.06 -2.05
C LEU A 218 7.21 -17.02 -1.03
N VAL A 219 7.42 -15.79 -1.48
CA VAL A 219 7.80 -14.65 -0.64
C VAL A 219 6.75 -13.55 -0.61
N GLY A 220 5.78 -13.56 -1.52
CA GLY A 220 4.59 -12.72 -1.44
C GLY A 220 3.48 -13.11 -2.40
N ILE A 221 2.32 -12.49 -2.24
CA ILE A 221 1.16 -12.61 -3.15
C ILE A 221 1.04 -11.32 -3.95
N ASN A 222 1.13 -11.41 -5.27
CA ASN A 222 1.00 -10.26 -6.18
C ASN A 222 -0.38 -9.61 -5.99
N THR A 223 -0.48 -8.29 -5.85
CA THR A 223 -1.78 -7.61 -5.69
C THR A 223 -2.01 -6.52 -6.71
N ALA A 224 -1.10 -5.54 -6.80
CA ALA A 224 -1.36 -4.28 -7.48
C ALA A 224 -0.14 -3.72 -8.19
N ILE A 225 -0.39 -2.79 -9.11
CA ILE A 225 0.59 -1.84 -9.64
C ILE A 225 0.22 -0.41 -9.24
N VAL A 226 1.22 0.46 -9.20
CA VAL A 226 0.97 1.91 -9.27
C VAL A 226 1.06 2.32 -10.73
N SER A 227 -0.06 2.73 -11.32
CA SER A 227 -0.12 3.24 -12.69
C SER A 227 -1.02 4.46 -12.82
N ARG A 228 -0.56 5.46 -13.57
CA ARG A 228 -1.41 6.59 -14.01
C ARG A 228 -2.23 6.27 -15.26
N SER A 229 -1.93 5.16 -15.94
CA SER A 229 -2.50 4.78 -17.23
C SER A 229 -3.14 3.38 -17.22
N GLY A 230 -3.20 2.71 -16.08
CA GLY A 230 -3.68 1.31 -15.94
C GLY A 230 -2.66 0.23 -16.32
N GLY A 231 -1.53 0.58 -16.95
CA GLY A 231 -0.47 -0.36 -17.36
C GLY A 231 0.78 -0.34 -16.46
N TYR A 232 1.57 -1.40 -16.47
CA TYR A 232 2.82 -1.50 -15.71
C TYR A 232 3.83 -0.37 -16.03
N GLN A 233 4.39 0.28 -14.99
CA GLN A 233 5.34 1.41 -15.13
C GLN A 233 6.64 1.22 -14.34
N GLY A 234 7.05 -0.03 -14.04
CA GLY A 234 8.26 -0.29 -13.25
C GLY A 234 8.01 -0.47 -11.74
N ILE A 235 6.76 -0.48 -11.28
CA ILE A 235 6.40 -0.51 -9.85
C ILE A 235 5.21 -1.47 -9.63
N GLY A 236 5.53 -2.68 -9.18
CA GLY A 236 4.59 -3.69 -8.70
C GLY A 236 4.65 -3.87 -7.18
N PHE A 237 3.57 -4.39 -6.61
CA PHE A 237 3.45 -4.68 -5.19
C PHE A 237 2.96 -6.10 -4.92
N ALA A 238 3.55 -6.72 -3.90
CA ALA A 238 3.12 -8.00 -3.35
C ALA A 238 2.93 -7.91 -1.83
N ILE A 239 1.93 -8.64 -1.32
CA ILE A 239 1.67 -8.82 0.10
C ILE A 239 2.71 -9.81 0.64
N PRO A 240 3.48 -9.48 1.71
CA PRO A 240 4.51 -10.38 2.23
C PRO A 240 3.95 -11.73 2.69
N VAL A 241 4.66 -12.83 2.37
CA VAL A 241 4.19 -14.18 2.71
C VAL A 241 4.01 -14.39 4.22
N ASN A 242 4.78 -13.70 5.08
CA ASN A 242 4.63 -13.83 6.53
C ASN A 242 3.28 -13.27 7.02
N LEU A 243 2.84 -12.13 6.46
CA LEU A 243 1.52 -11.57 6.72
C LEU A 243 0.43 -12.53 6.21
N VAL A 244 0.59 -13.07 5.00
CA VAL A 244 -0.37 -14.03 4.42
C VAL A 244 -0.48 -15.31 5.25
N LYS A 245 0.64 -15.84 5.76
CA LYS A 245 0.66 -17.01 6.66
C LYS A 245 -0.18 -16.77 7.91
N ASN A 246 0.03 -15.64 8.57
CA ASN A 246 -0.68 -15.27 9.78
C ASN A 246 -2.19 -15.11 9.52
N VAL A 247 -2.55 -14.40 8.44
CA VAL A 247 -3.96 -14.25 8.03
C VAL A 247 -4.59 -15.60 7.72
N MET A 248 -3.89 -16.46 6.96
CA MET A 248 -4.38 -17.80 6.61
C MET A 248 -4.62 -18.65 7.86
N GLU A 249 -3.68 -18.68 8.79
CA GLU A 249 -3.82 -19.41 10.05
C GLU A 249 -5.05 -18.95 10.84
N GLN A 250 -5.23 -17.64 11.02
CA GLN A 250 -6.38 -17.10 11.72
C GLN A 250 -7.72 -17.40 11.02
N LEU A 251 -7.78 -17.28 9.69
CA LEU A 251 -8.99 -17.58 8.93
C LEU A 251 -9.34 -19.07 9.01
N ILE A 252 -8.35 -19.97 8.97
CA ILE A 252 -8.58 -21.41 9.11
C ILE A 252 -9.02 -21.79 10.52
N GLU A 253 -8.41 -21.19 11.55
CA GLU A 253 -8.64 -21.58 12.95
C GLU A 253 -9.83 -20.88 13.60
N HIS A 254 -10.14 -19.66 13.18
CA HIS A 254 -11.13 -18.79 13.85
C HIS A 254 -12.21 -18.27 12.90
N GLY A 255 -12.04 -18.42 11.58
CA GLY A 255 -12.95 -17.87 10.57
C GLY A 255 -12.85 -16.35 10.39
N GLU A 256 -12.02 -15.66 11.17
CA GLU A 256 -11.84 -14.20 11.13
C GLU A 256 -10.40 -13.82 11.51
N VAL A 257 -9.93 -12.68 10.99
CA VAL A 257 -8.65 -12.09 11.39
C VAL A 257 -8.87 -11.12 12.54
N ARG A 258 -8.18 -11.36 13.66
CA ARG A 258 -8.22 -10.52 14.86
C ARG A 258 -6.91 -9.74 14.98
N ARG A 259 -7.01 -8.41 14.99
CA ARG A 259 -5.84 -7.53 15.03
C ARG A 259 -5.66 -6.86 16.38
N GLY A 260 -4.42 -6.77 16.83
CA GLY A 260 -4.04 -5.96 17.97
C GLY A 260 -4.28 -4.47 17.74
N LEU A 261 -4.55 -3.76 18.83
CA LEU A 261 -4.73 -2.32 18.87
C LEU A 261 -3.95 -1.74 20.04
N LEU A 262 -3.00 -0.86 19.72
CA LEU A 262 -2.19 -0.16 20.72
C LEU A 262 -2.96 1.01 21.38
N GLY A 263 -3.91 1.63 20.64
CA GLY A 263 -4.71 2.74 21.15
C GLY A 263 -3.97 4.07 21.18
N VAL A 264 -3.19 4.36 20.14
CA VAL A 264 -2.38 5.58 20.00
C VAL A 264 -2.65 6.28 18.68
N LYS A 265 -2.40 7.59 18.65
CA LYS A 265 -2.31 8.40 17.44
C LYS A 265 -0.86 8.60 17.07
N ILE A 266 -0.52 8.31 15.83
CA ILE A 266 0.87 8.15 15.38
C ILE A 266 1.18 8.98 14.13
N LYS A 267 2.38 9.53 14.07
CA LYS A 267 2.89 10.31 12.93
C LYS A 267 4.31 9.83 12.58
N ASP A 268 4.64 9.85 11.30
CA ASP A 268 6.03 9.70 10.87
C ASP A 268 6.89 10.82 11.43
N LEU A 269 8.12 10.48 11.79
CA LEU A 269 9.08 11.44 12.30
C LEU A 269 9.75 12.18 11.14
N ASP A 270 9.48 13.48 11.02
CA ASP A 270 10.21 14.35 10.10
C ASP A 270 11.51 14.88 10.76
N ARG A 271 12.43 15.38 9.94
CA ARG A 271 13.76 15.83 10.40
C ARG A 271 13.68 16.91 11.46
N VAL A 272 12.80 17.89 11.28
CA VAL A 272 12.63 19.00 12.22
C VAL A 272 12.12 18.49 13.56
N THR A 273 11.15 17.56 13.54
CA THR A 273 10.61 16.96 14.76
C THR A 273 11.64 16.06 15.46
N ALA A 274 12.44 15.30 14.70
CA ALA A 274 13.54 14.50 15.27
C ALA A 274 14.57 15.38 15.99
N GLU A 275 15.03 16.45 15.32
CA GLU A 275 15.98 17.41 15.89
C GLU A 275 15.42 18.10 17.14
N ALA A 276 14.15 18.50 17.12
CA ALA A 276 13.48 19.11 18.27
C ALA A 276 13.32 18.14 19.47
N LEU A 277 13.30 16.84 19.22
CA LEU A 277 13.23 15.78 20.24
C LEU A 277 14.60 15.24 20.65
N GLY A 278 15.70 15.82 20.13
CA GLY A 278 17.06 15.38 20.46
C GLY A 278 17.46 14.03 19.83
N LEU A 279 16.81 13.65 18.73
CA LEU A 279 17.09 12.39 18.03
C LEU A 279 18.04 12.62 16.83
N ASP A 280 19.13 11.85 16.78
CA ASP A 280 20.12 11.92 15.69
C ASP A 280 19.60 11.38 14.34
N LYS A 281 18.52 10.60 14.38
CA LYS A 281 17.95 9.91 13.22
C LYS A 281 16.44 10.16 13.14
N THR A 282 15.93 10.29 11.92
CA THR A 282 14.49 10.33 11.63
C THR A 282 13.86 8.93 11.64
N GLN A 283 14.34 8.04 12.51
CA GLN A 283 13.87 6.67 12.61
C GLN A 283 12.96 6.53 13.81
N GLY A 284 11.75 6.01 13.59
CA GLY A 284 10.77 5.79 14.64
C GLY A 284 9.42 6.40 14.29
N VAL A 285 8.47 6.25 15.22
CA VAL A 285 7.11 6.75 15.07
C VAL A 285 6.73 7.58 16.28
N LEU A 286 6.38 8.85 16.05
CA LEU A 286 5.95 9.76 17.09
C LEU A 286 4.52 9.44 17.50
N ILE A 287 4.31 9.24 18.80
CA ILE A 287 3.00 9.18 19.43
C ILE A 287 2.58 10.60 19.79
N TYR A 288 1.61 11.15 19.06
CA TYR A 288 1.08 12.50 19.34
C TYR A 288 -0.23 12.48 20.13
N GLY A 289 -0.74 11.29 20.45
CA GLY A 289 -1.89 11.13 21.33
C GLY A 289 -2.02 9.69 21.80
N VAL A 290 -2.55 9.51 23.00
CA VAL A 290 -2.82 8.20 23.60
C VAL A 290 -4.29 8.16 23.98
N ARG A 291 -4.99 7.08 23.63
CA ARG A 291 -6.41 6.91 23.97
C ARG A 291 -6.52 6.60 25.46
N PRO A 292 -7.23 7.42 26.26
CA PRO A 292 -7.44 7.14 27.67
C PRO A 292 -8.08 5.77 27.90
N GLY A 293 -7.53 4.99 28.84
CA GLY A 293 -7.95 3.62 29.15
C GLY A 293 -7.60 2.57 28.09
N GLY A 294 -6.89 2.94 27.01
CA GLY A 294 -6.40 2.00 26.00
C GLY A 294 -5.16 1.22 26.45
N ALA A 295 -4.76 0.22 25.67
CA ALA A 295 -3.58 -0.60 25.89
C ALA A 295 -2.31 0.21 26.22
N ALA A 296 -1.93 1.18 25.37
CA ALA A 296 -0.77 2.04 25.58
C ALA A 296 -0.85 2.90 26.85
N ASP A 297 -2.03 3.46 27.15
CA ASP A 297 -2.25 4.27 28.35
C ASP A 297 -2.06 3.45 29.62
N LYS A 298 -2.63 2.24 29.66
CA LYS A 298 -2.47 1.28 30.78
C LYS A 298 -1.02 0.88 31.00
N ALA A 299 -0.22 0.81 29.94
CA ALA A 299 1.21 0.53 30.02
C ALA A 299 2.07 1.75 30.36
N GLY A 300 1.49 2.96 30.40
CA GLY A 300 2.20 4.19 30.74
C GLY A 300 2.96 4.84 29.56
N VAL A 301 2.62 4.48 28.32
CA VAL A 301 3.04 5.19 27.11
C VAL A 301 2.34 6.55 27.07
N LYS A 302 3.05 7.59 26.59
CA LYS A 302 2.59 8.98 26.65
C LYS A 302 2.71 9.68 25.31
N GLN A 303 2.00 10.80 25.18
CA GLN A 303 2.24 11.74 24.08
C GLN A 303 3.68 12.28 24.15
N GLY A 304 4.33 12.38 22.99
CA GLY A 304 5.73 12.78 22.85
C GLY A 304 6.71 11.61 22.78
N ASP A 305 6.26 10.40 23.09
CA ASP A 305 7.03 9.17 22.95
C ASP A 305 7.33 8.87 21.48
N VAL A 306 8.55 8.43 21.18
CA VAL A 306 8.94 7.94 19.85
C VAL A 306 9.21 6.45 19.92
N VAL A 307 8.38 5.64 19.28
CA VAL A 307 8.56 4.17 19.19
C VAL A 307 9.67 3.87 18.22
N LEU A 308 10.69 3.14 18.68
CA LEU A 308 11.83 2.69 17.89
C LEU A 308 11.73 1.20 17.52
N GLU A 309 11.20 0.37 18.41
CA GLU A 309 11.09 -1.09 18.19
C GLU A 309 9.81 -1.67 18.81
N VAL A 310 9.34 -2.78 18.23
CA VAL A 310 8.32 -3.68 18.80
C VAL A 310 8.92 -5.08 18.84
N ASP A 311 8.99 -5.70 20.02
CA ASP A 311 9.57 -7.04 20.23
C ASP A 311 10.97 -7.20 19.60
N GLY A 312 11.80 -6.17 19.73
CA GLY A 312 13.16 -6.11 19.17
C GLY A 312 13.22 -5.91 17.64
N LYS A 313 12.08 -5.71 16.97
CA LYS A 313 12.02 -5.37 15.53
C LYS A 313 11.96 -3.86 15.36
N LEU A 314 12.88 -3.32 14.56
CA LEU A 314 12.91 -1.90 14.24
C LEU A 314 11.60 -1.41 13.61
N VAL A 315 11.18 -0.23 14.05
CA VAL A 315 10.07 0.54 13.50
C VAL A 315 10.63 1.82 12.91
N ARG A 316 10.50 1.97 11.60
CA ARG A 316 11.02 3.14 10.87
C ARG A 316 9.95 4.16 10.56
N ASN A 317 8.71 3.70 10.43
CA ASN A 317 7.59 4.54 9.99
C ASN A 317 6.26 3.99 10.50
N THR A 318 5.24 4.81 10.36
CA THR A 318 3.88 4.56 10.85
C THR A 318 3.26 3.30 10.27
N VAL A 319 3.64 2.86 9.06
CA VAL A 319 3.10 1.63 8.45
C VAL A 319 3.75 0.39 8.99
N GLU A 320 5.07 0.42 9.24
CA GLU A 320 5.73 -0.69 9.94
C GLU A 320 5.12 -0.89 11.34
N LEU A 321 4.88 0.19 12.10
CA LEU A 321 4.23 0.09 13.41
C LEU A 321 2.82 -0.49 13.30
N LYS A 322 1.99 0.03 12.38
CA LYS A 322 0.62 -0.50 12.17
C LYS A 322 0.64 -1.97 11.77
N SER A 323 1.57 -2.39 10.91
CA SER A 323 1.71 -3.78 10.46
C SER A 323 2.09 -4.67 11.65
N GLN A 324 3.16 -4.34 12.38
CA GLN A 324 3.66 -5.15 13.50
C GLN A 324 2.60 -5.31 14.61
N ILE A 325 1.91 -4.22 14.98
CA ILE A 325 0.83 -4.26 15.97
C ILE A 325 -0.40 -5.01 15.45
N GLY A 326 -0.80 -4.75 14.19
CA GLY A 326 -1.99 -5.36 13.59
C GLY A 326 -1.85 -6.86 13.30
N GLU A 327 -0.62 -7.33 13.03
CA GLU A 327 -0.29 -8.75 12.86
C GLU A 327 -0.25 -9.51 14.18
N THR A 328 -0.13 -8.80 15.31
CA THR A 328 -0.08 -9.42 16.63
C THR A 328 -1.50 -9.67 17.14
N SER A 329 -1.76 -10.89 17.63
CA SER A 329 -3.08 -11.24 18.17
C SER A 329 -3.46 -10.37 19.37
N PRO A 330 -4.74 -9.96 19.51
CA PRO A 330 -5.22 -9.25 20.69
C PRO A 330 -4.93 -10.01 21.98
N GLY A 331 -4.70 -9.28 23.07
CA GLY A 331 -4.34 -9.86 24.37
C GLY A 331 -2.89 -10.34 24.48
N THR A 332 -2.13 -10.34 23.39
CA THR A 332 -0.69 -10.62 23.42
C THR A 332 0.05 -9.43 24.05
N ARG A 333 1.10 -9.75 24.81
CA ARG A 333 2.03 -8.77 25.37
C ARG A 333 3.13 -8.49 24.33
N VAL A 334 3.33 -7.21 24.02
CA VAL A 334 4.43 -6.73 23.17
C VAL A 334 5.34 -5.81 23.98
N ASP A 335 6.64 -5.87 23.72
CA ASP A 335 7.63 -4.95 24.28
C ASP A 335 7.89 -3.79 23.31
N LEU A 336 7.67 -2.56 23.77
CA LEU A 336 7.94 -1.35 23.00
C LEU A 336 9.21 -0.68 23.50
N LEU A 337 10.22 -0.56 22.63
CA LEU A 337 11.34 0.34 22.87
C LEU A 337 10.96 1.75 22.42
N VAL A 338 10.99 2.69 23.35
CA VAL A 338 10.53 4.06 23.15
C VAL A 338 11.59 5.05 23.62
N VAL A 339 11.76 6.16 22.89
CA VAL A 339 12.47 7.34 23.40
C VAL A 339 11.47 8.31 24.04
N ARG A 340 11.75 8.72 25.27
CA ARG A 340 11.01 9.74 26.01
C ARG A 340 11.99 10.75 26.58
N GLY A 341 12.00 11.97 26.03
CA GLY A 341 13.08 12.92 26.29
C GLY A 341 14.39 12.38 25.72
N GLU A 342 15.44 12.30 26.54
CA GLU A 342 16.75 11.78 26.12
C GLU A 342 16.96 10.29 26.45
N GLU A 343 15.99 9.64 27.11
CA GLU A 343 16.13 8.26 27.60
C GLU A 343 15.34 7.27 26.75
N GLN A 344 15.94 6.10 26.53
CA GLN A 344 15.25 4.92 26.02
C GLN A 344 14.57 4.15 27.15
N ARG A 345 13.34 3.71 26.92
CA ARG A 345 12.50 3.00 27.88
C ARG A 345 11.76 1.85 27.21
N HIS A 346 11.64 0.74 27.93
CA HIS A 346 10.82 -0.39 27.53
C HIS A 346 9.43 -0.27 28.17
N PHE A 347 8.39 -0.51 27.36
CA PHE A 347 7.00 -0.61 27.83
C PHE A 347 6.41 -1.94 27.39
N GLU A 348 6.05 -2.77 28.36
CA GLU A 348 5.27 -3.97 28.09
C GLU A 348 3.80 -3.60 27.93
N VAL A 349 3.26 -3.78 26.73
CA VAL A 349 1.88 -3.43 26.39
C VAL A 349 1.08 -4.67 26.05
N VAL A 350 -0.06 -4.86 26.72
CA VAL A 350 -1.03 -5.89 26.35
C VAL A 350 -2.00 -5.30 25.34
N LEU A 351 -2.01 -5.81 24.11
CA LEU A 351 -2.78 -5.22 23.02
C LEU A 351 -4.30 -5.39 23.21
N ASP A 352 -5.05 -4.32 22.97
CA ASP A 352 -6.51 -4.40 22.84
C ASP A 352 -6.85 -5.07 21.49
N GLN A 353 -8.13 -5.40 21.27
CA GLN A 353 -8.61 -5.83 19.94
C GLN A 353 -9.03 -4.62 19.10
N LEU A 354 -8.63 -4.59 17.84
CA LEU A 354 -9.15 -3.67 16.84
C LEU A 354 -10.57 -4.11 16.46
N THR A 355 -11.57 -3.36 16.93
CA THR A 355 -12.97 -3.56 16.57
C THR A 355 -13.38 -2.64 15.41
N ALA A 356 -14.47 -2.97 14.71
CA ALA A 356 -15.06 -2.09 13.70
C ALA A 356 -15.38 -0.70 14.26
N GLU A 357 -15.82 -0.63 15.53
CA GLU A 357 -16.03 0.64 16.24
C GLU A 357 -14.72 1.39 16.50
N ALA A 358 -13.62 0.69 16.77
CA ALA A 358 -12.31 1.29 16.95
C ALA A 358 -11.72 1.78 15.62
N LEU A 359 -11.99 1.09 14.51
CA LEU A 359 -11.69 1.56 13.15
C LEU A 359 -12.50 2.81 12.81
N ALA A 360 -13.82 2.80 13.08
CA ALA A 360 -14.68 3.97 12.93
C ALA A 360 -14.29 5.12 13.89
N ARG A 361 -13.72 4.80 15.07
CA ARG A 361 -13.18 5.76 16.03
C ARG A 361 -11.79 6.29 15.68
N GLY A 362 -10.98 5.49 14.99
CA GLY A 362 -9.68 5.88 14.43
C GLY A 362 -9.80 6.68 13.14
N ASN A 363 -10.89 6.47 12.39
CA ASN A 363 -11.33 7.27 11.25
C ASN A 363 -12.36 8.35 11.62
N THR A 364 -12.71 8.52 12.90
CA THR A 364 -13.33 9.78 13.32
C THR A 364 -12.21 10.75 13.65
N PRO A 365 -12.12 11.85 12.90
CA PRO A 365 -11.35 12.99 13.36
C PRO A 365 -11.86 13.33 14.76
N THR A 366 -11.02 13.18 15.78
CA THR A 366 -11.30 13.80 17.07
C THR A 366 -11.53 15.28 16.84
N ALA A 367 -12.37 15.91 17.66
CA ALA A 367 -12.75 17.33 17.61
C ALA A 367 -11.60 18.37 17.52
N ASP A 368 -10.34 17.94 17.57
CA ASP A 368 -9.14 18.74 17.28
C ASP A 368 -8.71 18.76 15.80
N GLU A 369 -9.42 18.02 14.93
CA GLU A 369 -9.30 18.03 13.46
C GLU A 369 -10.44 18.83 12.79
N GLU A 370 -10.81 19.98 13.36
CA GLU A 370 -11.55 21.02 12.63
C GLU A 370 -10.65 21.70 11.59
N GLY A 371 -10.35 20.94 10.54
CA GLY A 371 -9.96 21.42 9.23
C GLY A 371 -10.78 20.63 8.23
N GLY A 372 -12.02 21.07 8.04
CA GLY A 372 -13.12 20.33 7.44
C GLY A 372 -12.85 19.69 6.08
N HIS A 373 -13.82 18.91 5.63
CA HIS A 373 -13.94 18.51 4.23
C HIS A 373 -13.68 19.74 3.34
N ALA A 374 -12.98 19.54 2.23
CA ALA A 374 -12.74 20.65 1.32
C ALA A 374 -14.08 21.25 0.92
N ASP A 375 -14.20 22.57 1.02
CA ASP A 375 -15.44 23.26 0.69
C ASP A 375 -15.78 23.12 -0.80
N ARG A 376 -16.93 23.68 -1.20
CA ARG A 376 -17.39 23.67 -2.60
C ARG A 376 -16.42 24.29 -3.61
N LEU A 377 -15.38 25.00 -3.16
CA LEU A 377 -14.34 25.57 -4.02
C LEU A 377 -13.06 24.72 -4.02
N GLY A 378 -13.03 23.66 -3.23
CA GLY A 378 -11.89 22.76 -3.04
C GLY A 378 -10.88 23.24 -2.02
N LEU A 379 -11.25 24.17 -1.12
CA LEU A 379 -10.35 24.66 -0.07
C LEU A 379 -10.57 23.91 1.24
N ARG A 380 -9.47 23.52 1.89
CA ARG A 380 -9.46 23.19 3.31
C ARG A 380 -8.86 24.36 4.05
N VAL A 381 -9.56 24.84 5.06
CA VAL A 381 -9.14 26.00 5.86
C VAL A 381 -9.14 25.68 7.35
N ARG A 382 -8.34 26.42 8.12
CA ARG A 382 -8.33 26.40 9.59
C ARG A 382 -8.19 27.82 10.13
N ALA A 383 -8.63 28.06 11.35
CA ALA A 383 -8.38 29.33 12.02
C ALA A 383 -6.86 29.58 12.15
N LEU A 384 -6.44 30.83 11.99
CA LEU A 384 -5.06 31.23 12.24
C LEU A 384 -4.80 31.24 13.76
N THR A 385 -4.13 30.22 14.28
CA THR A 385 -3.69 30.19 15.69
C THR A 385 -2.35 30.92 15.83
N PRO A 386 -1.96 31.35 17.05
CA PRO A 386 -0.65 31.97 17.28
C PRO A 386 0.54 31.13 16.78
N GLN A 387 0.45 29.81 16.93
CA GLN A 387 1.50 28.88 16.49
C GLN A 387 1.58 28.77 14.96
N ILE A 388 0.43 28.80 14.27
CA ILE A 388 0.39 28.80 12.80
C ILE A 388 0.87 30.16 12.27
N ALA A 389 0.52 31.25 12.96
CA ALA A 389 0.94 32.60 12.61
C ALA A 389 2.46 32.75 12.66
N GLU A 390 3.09 32.29 13.75
CA GLU A 390 4.55 32.28 13.89
C GLU A 390 5.23 31.45 12.79
N HIS A 391 4.69 30.27 12.47
CA HIS A 391 5.28 29.40 11.45
C HIS A 391 5.18 29.94 10.02
N LEU A 392 4.14 30.72 9.72
CA LEU A 392 3.85 31.23 8.37
C LEU A 392 4.18 32.73 8.20
N GLY A 393 4.68 33.41 9.24
CA GLY A 393 4.98 34.85 9.21
C GLY A 393 3.74 35.74 9.18
N TYR A 394 2.68 35.34 9.89
CA TYR A 394 1.40 36.04 9.98
C TYR A 394 1.09 36.55 11.40
N GLU A 395 2.11 36.81 12.20
CA GLU A 395 1.96 37.35 13.55
C GLU A 395 1.18 38.67 13.53
N GLY A 396 0.24 38.80 14.46
CA GLY A 396 -0.64 39.97 14.55
C GLY A 396 -1.70 40.06 13.43
N GLN A 397 -1.77 39.08 12.53
CA GLN A 397 -2.85 38.98 11.54
C GLN A 397 -4.03 38.17 12.09
N SER A 398 -5.19 38.34 11.47
CA SER A 398 -6.41 37.55 11.73
C SER A 398 -6.95 37.02 10.40
N GLY A 399 -7.45 35.78 10.40
CA GLY A 399 -7.93 35.12 9.20
C GLY A 399 -8.07 33.61 9.36
N VAL A 400 -8.38 32.94 8.25
CA VAL A 400 -8.28 31.49 8.13
C VAL A 400 -7.18 31.11 7.16
N VAL A 401 -6.34 30.15 7.54
CA VAL A 401 -5.24 29.65 6.73
C VAL A 401 -5.72 28.50 5.85
N VAL A 402 -5.35 28.54 4.58
CA VAL A 402 -5.55 27.44 3.64
C VAL A 402 -4.58 26.31 3.99
N THR A 403 -5.10 25.19 4.46
CA THR A 403 -4.31 24.00 4.84
C THR A 403 -4.23 22.98 3.72
N GLY A 404 -5.11 23.06 2.73
CA GLY A 404 -5.08 22.23 1.54
C GLY A 404 -5.93 22.80 0.42
N VAL A 405 -5.56 22.47 -0.81
CA VAL A 405 -6.31 22.82 -2.02
C VAL A 405 -6.48 21.55 -2.83
N GLN A 406 -7.73 21.17 -3.11
CA GLN A 406 -8.02 20.02 -3.95
C GLN A 406 -7.47 20.26 -5.37
N PRO A 407 -6.72 19.31 -5.95
CA PRO A 407 -6.28 19.40 -7.34
C PRO A 407 -7.46 19.63 -8.30
N ASN A 408 -7.25 20.43 -9.34
CA ASN A 408 -8.26 20.76 -10.37
C ASN A 408 -9.53 21.48 -9.88
N SER A 409 -9.61 21.86 -8.60
CA SER A 409 -10.73 22.60 -8.04
C SER A 409 -10.84 24.05 -8.57
N PRO A 410 -12.00 24.71 -8.40
CA PRO A 410 -12.13 26.15 -8.69
C PRO A 410 -11.05 27.00 -8.01
N ALA A 411 -10.73 26.72 -6.74
CA ALA A 411 -9.69 27.44 -6.00
C ALA A 411 -8.29 27.22 -6.58
N ALA A 412 -7.93 25.97 -6.89
CA ALA A 412 -6.63 25.65 -7.51
C ALA A 412 -6.43 26.40 -8.84
N ARG A 413 -7.46 26.44 -9.69
CA ARG A 413 -7.43 27.13 -11.00
C ARG A 413 -7.26 28.65 -10.89
N ARG A 414 -7.53 29.22 -9.72
CA ARG A 414 -7.37 30.66 -9.43
C ARG A 414 -6.10 30.97 -8.65
N GLY A 415 -5.24 29.96 -8.45
CA GLY A 415 -3.91 30.13 -7.87
C GLY A 415 -3.89 30.23 -6.35
N LEU A 416 -4.96 29.80 -5.67
CA LEU A 416 -4.94 29.62 -4.21
C LEU A 416 -4.05 28.43 -3.85
N GLN A 417 -3.28 28.59 -2.79
CA GLN A 417 -2.24 27.66 -2.37
C GLN A 417 -2.32 27.41 -0.87
N ARG A 418 -1.76 26.27 -0.44
CA ARG A 418 -1.54 25.99 0.97
C ARG A 418 -0.62 27.08 1.56
N GLY A 419 -0.99 27.61 2.73
CA GLY A 419 -0.27 28.70 3.39
C GLY A 419 -0.81 30.09 3.05
N ASP A 420 -1.77 30.21 2.13
CA ASP A 420 -2.51 31.45 1.92
C ASP A 420 -3.36 31.78 3.16
N LEU A 421 -3.35 33.04 3.60
CA LEU A 421 -4.22 33.54 4.67
C LEU A 421 -5.40 34.28 4.07
N ILE A 422 -6.61 33.74 4.25
CA ILE A 422 -7.85 34.39 3.85
C ILE A 422 -8.31 35.30 4.99
N GLN A 423 -8.27 36.61 4.75
CA GLN A 423 -8.66 37.64 5.71
C GLN A 423 -10.08 38.14 5.44
N GLU A 424 -10.55 38.03 4.19
CA GLU A 424 -11.88 38.48 3.79
C GLU A 424 -12.57 37.53 2.82
N VAL A 425 -13.90 37.47 2.93
CA VAL A 425 -14.80 36.80 1.97
C VAL A 425 -15.88 37.80 1.54
N ASN A 426 -15.87 38.18 0.26
CA ASN A 426 -16.73 39.23 -0.31
C ASN A 426 -16.71 40.55 0.50
N ARG A 427 -15.50 41.05 0.81
CA ARG A 427 -15.25 42.28 1.60
C ARG A 427 -15.80 42.23 3.04
N ARG A 428 -16.04 41.02 3.56
CA ARG A 428 -16.34 40.80 4.97
C ARG A 428 -15.12 40.18 5.64
N PRO A 429 -14.55 40.80 6.68
CA PRO A 429 -13.49 40.19 7.46
C PRO A 429 -13.95 38.85 8.04
N VAL A 430 -13.02 37.88 8.07
CA VAL A 430 -13.23 36.58 8.70
C VAL A 430 -12.08 36.32 9.66
N GLY A 431 -12.37 35.98 10.92
CA GLY A 431 -11.36 35.68 11.94
C GLY A 431 -11.26 34.20 12.31
N ASN A 432 -12.24 33.40 11.90
CA ASN A 432 -12.34 31.98 12.23
C ASN A 432 -13.09 31.21 11.11
N THR A 433 -13.08 29.88 11.22
CA THR A 433 -13.69 28.96 10.25
C THR A 433 -15.21 29.15 10.14
N ASP A 434 -15.91 29.38 11.24
CA ASP A 434 -17.37 29.59 11.23
C ASP A 434 -17.79 30.86 10.48
N GLU A 435 -17.02 31.94 10.63
CA GLU A 435 -17.22 33.19 9.88
C GLU A 435 -16.92 33.00 8.40
N TYR A 436 -15.84 32.28 8.08
CA TYR A 436 -15.49 31.91 6.71
C TYR A 436 -16.63 31.12 6.03
N GLU A 437 -17.11 30.05 6.68
CA GLU A 437 -18.16 29.18 6.12
C GLU A 437 -19.48 29.92 5.92
N ARG A 438 -19.90 30.72 6.91
CA ARG A 438 -21.12 31.55 6.81
C ARG A 438 -21.00 32.57 5.69
N ALA A 439 -19.85 33.23 5.55
CA ALA A 439 -19.62 34.20 4.49
C ALA A 439 -19.60 33.54 3.10
N LEU A 440 -18.99 32.36 2.99
CA LEU A 440 -18.95 31.57 1.76
C LEU A 440 -20.35 31.08 1.34
N ALA A 441 -21.14 30.56 2.28
CA ALA A 441 -22.52 30.14 2.03
C ALA A 441 -23.42 31.30 1.62
N ALA A 442 -23.26 32.47 2.24
CA ALA A 442 -23.99 33.68 1.86
C ALA A 442 -23.60 34.19 0.47
N ALA A 443 -22.32 34.08 0.10
CA ALA A 443 -21.81 34.45 -1.22
C ALA A 443 -22.41 33.56 -2.32
N ALA A 444 -22.46 32.25 -2.11
CA ALA A 444 -22.99 31.28 -3.07
C ALA A 444 -24.47 31.50 -3.40
N LYS A 445 -25.26 32.02 -2.44
CA LYS A 445 -26.69 32.34 -2.67
C LYS A 445 -26.90 33.59 -3.54
N ARG A 446 -25.91 34.47 -3.67
CA ARG A 446 -26.07 35.81 -4.25
C ARG A 446 -25.30 36.02 -5.55
N SER A 447 -24.28 35.21 -5.82
CA SER A 447 -23.36 35.40 -6.93
C SER A 447 -22.82 34.06 -7.43
N LYS A 448 -22.44 34.01 -8.71
CA LYS A 448 -21.76 32.86 -9.32
C LYS A 448 -20.27 32.76 -8.95
N SER A 449 -19.76 33.72 -8.19
CA SER A 449 -18.37 33.74 -7.72
C SER A 449 -18.25 34.41 -6.34
N VAL A 450 -17.17 34.10 -5.65
CA VAL A 450 -16.76 34.73 -4.39
C VAL A 450 -15.42 35.42 -4.56
N LEU A 451 -15.24 36.57 -3.90
CA LEU A 451 -14.00 37.32 -3.87
C LEU A 451 -13.31 37.11 -2.52
N PHE A 452 -12.09 36.59 -2.52
CA PHE A 452 -11.26 36.46 -1.32
C PHE A 452 -10.26 37.59 -1.20
N GLY A 453 -10.09 38.13 0.01
CA GLY A 453 -8.91 38.91 0.40
C GLY A 453 -7.85 37.96 0.94
N VAL A 454 -6.79 37.74 0.18
CA VAL A 454 -5.79 36.71 0.44
C VAL A 454 -4.43 37.36 0.69
N ARG A 455 -3.82 37.05 1.81
CA ARG A 455 -2.44 37.41 2.13
C ARG A 455 -1.52 36.23 1.86
N ARG A 456 -0.43 36.48 1.13
CA ARG A 456 0.68 35.54 0.87
C ARG A 456 1.98 36.26 1.18
N GLY A 457 2.61 35.89 2.30
CA GLY A 457 3.73 36.66 2.87
C GLY A 457 3.31 38.10 3.11
N ASP A 458 4.06 39.05 2.55
CA ASP A 458 3.77 40.49 2.70
C ASP A 458 2.74 41.06 1.71
N THR A 459 2.35 40.27 0.71
CA THR A 459 1.44 40.72 -0.35
C THR A 459 0.00 40.36 -0.04
N THR A 460 -0.91 41.33 -0.22
CA THR A 460 -2.36 41.10 -0.12
C THR A 460 -2.97 41.24 -1.52
N ASN A 461 -3.66 40.20 -1.98
CA ASN A 461 -4.28 40.10 -3.29
C ASN A 461 -5.78 39.82 -3.16
N LEU A 462 -6.56 40.28 -4.14
CA LEU A 462 -7.96 39.90 -4.28
C LEU A 462 -8.08 38.75 -5.29
N VAL A 463 -8.64 37.63 -4.86
CA VAL A 463 -8.80 36.43 -5.69
C VAL A 463 -10.27 36.11 -5.87
N ALA A 464 -10.80 36.32 -7.08
CA ALA A 464 -12.15 35.91 -7.43
C ALA A 464 -12.17 34.43 -7.84
N VAL A 465 -13.03 33.63 -7.20
CA VAL A 465 -13.19 32.18 -7.44
C VAL A 465 -14.63 31.89 -7.86
N PRO A 466 -14.88 31.27 -9.02
CA PRO A 466 -16.22 30.87 -9.43
C PRO A 466 -16.71 29.70 -8.55
N PHE A 467 -17.99 29.73 -8.19
CA PHE A 467 -18.63 28.53 -7.65
C PHE A 467 -18.78 27.49 -8.76
N PRO A 468 -18.62 26.18 -8.45
CA PRO A 468 -18.93 25.14 -9.43
C PRO A 468 -20.41 25.25 -9.83
N ASN A 469 -20.70 24.97 -11.11
CA ASN A 469 -22.09 24.81 -11.54
C ASN A 469 -22.64 23.55 -10.84
N GLU A 470 -23.83 23.66 -10.24
CA GLU A 470 -24.57 22.49 -9.72
C GLU A 470 -24.95 21.52 -10.85
#